data_AF-A0A170USZ7-F1
#
_entry.id   AF-A0A170USZ7-F1
#
_cell.length_a   1.000
_cell.length_b   1.000
_cell.length_c   1.000
_cell.angle_alpha   90.00
_cell.angle_beta   90.00
_cell.angle_gamma   90.00
#
_symmetry.space_group_name_H-M   'P 1'
#
loop_
_entity.id
_entity.type
_entity.pdbx_description
1 polymer ?
#
loop_
_entity_poly.entity_id
_entity_poly.type
_entity_poly.pdbx_seq_one_letter_code
_entity_poly.pdbx_strand_id
1 'polypeptide(L)'
;NKLTICFQPEKYISPMSEKNSGLHNELLEELNPFNSKFCDMLNYFVDILPKPVCLVAHNGIKHDFPLLLAHTKILGKPLPDDVLCADTLPAFKKLRENSDYSWQTHGDIT
;
A
#
# COMPACT_ATOMS: atom_id res chain seq x y z
N ASN A 1 0.43 -6.72 -14.60
CA ASN A 1 -0.28 -5.43 -14.46
C ASN A 1 0.33 -4.64 -13.32
N LYS A 2 0.58 -3.34 -13.50
CA LYS A 2 1.08 -2.42 -12.46
C LYS A 2 0.17 -1.19 -12.43
N LEU A 3 -0.22 -0.76 -11.23
CA LEU A 3 -0.99 0.46 -11.00
C LEU A 3 -0.21 1.37 -10.04
N THR A 4 0.02 2.62 -10.42
CA THR A 4 0.75 3.61 -9.61
C THR A 4 0.20 4.99 -9.92
N ILE A 5 -0.31 5.69 -8.91
CA ILE A 5 -1.03 6.95 -9.06
C ILE A 5 -0.62 7.90 -7.93
N CYS A 6 -0.49 9.18 -8.26
CA CYS A 6 -0.33 10.26 -7.30
C CYS A 6 -1.69 10.95 -7.10
N PHE A 7 -1.95 11.43 -5.88
CA PHE A 7 -3.18 12.13 -5.53
C PHE A 7 -2.84 13.49 -4.94
N GLN A 8 -3.72 14.46 -5.18
CA GLN A 8 -3.73 15.68 -4.38
C GLN A 8 -4.26 15.34 -2.98
N PRO A 9 -3.48 15.53 -1.90
CA PRO A 9 -4.00 15.34 -0.56
C PRO A 9 -4.94 16.51 -0.21
N GLU A 10 -6.03 16.19 0.48
CA GLU A 10 -7.01 17.19 0.94
C GLU A 10 -6.53 17.97 2.18
N LYS A 11 -5.33 17.67 2.66
CA LYS A 11 -4.63 18.35 3.76
C LYS A 11 -3.18 18.57 3.38
N TYR A 12 -2.57 19.60 3.98
CA TYR A 12 -1.14 19.85 3.81
C TYR A 12 -0.30 18.66 4.25
N ILE A 13 0.69 18.33 3.42
CA ILE A 13 1.67 17.29 3.71
C ILE A 13 2.58 17.82 4.81
N SER A 14 2.84 16.99 5.82
CA SER A 14 3.77 17.39 6.89
C SER A 14 5.20 17.48 6.36
N PRO A 15 6.06 18.38 6.88
CA PRO A 15 7.44 18.53 6.38
C PRO A 15 8.25 17.23 6.38
N MET A 16 8.02 16.33 7.35
CA MET A 16 8.68 15.02 7.41
C MET A 16 8.20 14.08 6.30
N SER A 17 6.92 14.13 5.95
CA SER A 17 6.35 13.33 4.85
C SER A 17 6.83 13.85 3.50
N GLU A 18 6.93 15.18 3.32
CA GLU A 18 7.49 15.78 2.11
C GLU A 18 8.95 15.37 1.93
N LYS A 19 9.77 15.51 2.98
CA LYS A 19 11.18 15.11 2.96
C LYS A 19 11.37 13.63 2.59
N ASN A 20 10.53 12.74 3.13
CA ASN A 20 10.67 11.30 2.91
C ASN A 20 10.16 10.84 1.55
N SER A 21 9.11 11.48 1.01
CA SER A 21 8.46 11.07 -0.24
C SER A 21 8.92 11.85 -1.47
N GLY A 22 9.48 13.05 -1.26
CA GLY A 22 9.74 14.02 -2.34
C GLY A 22 8.48 14.66 -2.91
N LEU A 23 7.30 14.39 -2.32
CA LEU A 23 6.03 14.97 -2.72
C LEU A 23 5.70 16.17 -1.84
N HIS A 24 5.39 17.31 -2.45
CA HIS A 24 4.91 18.51 -1.77
C HIS A 24 3.60 19.00 -2.41
N ASN A 25 2.85 19.83 -1.69
CA ASN A 25 1.48 20.19 -2.09
C ASN A 25 1.38 20.84 -3.48
N GLU A 26 2.32 21.72 -3.84
CA GLU A 26 2.32 22.42 -5.13
C GLU A 26 2.55 21.45 -6.30
N LEU A 27 3.35 20.39 -6.11
CA LEU A 27 3.59 19.38 -7.15
C LEU A 27 2.32 18.59 -7.49
N LEU A 28 1.36 18.54 -6.56
CA LEU A 28 0.18 17.68 -6.64
C LEU A 28 -1.10 18.49 -6.87
N GLU A 29 -1.02 19.82 -7.02
CA GLU A 29 -2.20 20.70 -6.99
C GLU A 29 -3.20 20.47 -8.13
N GLU A 30 -2.69 20.09 -9.31
CA GLU A 30 -3.50 19.81 -10.51
C GLU A 30 -4.01 18.35 -10.58
N LEU A 31 -3.62 17.51 -9.60
CA LEU A 31 -4.06 16.12 -9.54
C LEU A 31 -5.41 16.00 -8.84
N ASN A 32 -6.10 14.89 -9.10
CA ASN A 32 -7.34 14.62 -8.36
C ASN A 32 -7.02 14.08 -6.96
N PRO A 33 -7.88 14.38 -5.97
CA PRO A 33 -7.84 13.69 -4.69
C PRO A 33 -8.27 12.23 -4.86
N PHE A 34 -8.02 11.43 -3.83
CA PHE A 34 -8.54 10.08 -3.73
C PHE A 34 -10.08 10.14 -3.75
N ASN A 35 -10.72 9.59 -4.78
CA ASN A 35 -12.15 9.78 -5.04
C ASN A 35 -12.84 8.48 -5.50
N SER A 36 -14.16 8.55 -5.70
CA SER A 36 -14.98 7.39 -6.07
C SER A 36 -14.58 6.74 -7.40
N LYS A 37 -14.14 7.52 -8.39
CA LYS A 37 -13.65 7.01 -9.68
C LYS A 37 -12.39 6.17 -9.50
N PHE A 38 -11.49 6.60 -8.60
CA PHE A 38 -10.32 5.80 -8.25
C PHE A 38 -10.72 4.49 -7.55
N CYS A 39 -11.68 4.52 -6.62
CA CYS A 39 -12.17 3.29 -5.99
C CYS A 39 -12.75 2.31 -7.01
N ASP A 40 -13.54 2.78 -7.98
CA ASP A 40 -14.07 1.93 -9.05
C ASP A 40 -12.94 1.28 -9.84
N MET A 41 -11.94 2.06 -10.26
CA MET A 41 -10.77 1.54 -10.96
C MET A 41 -9.97 0.54 -10.11
N LEU A 42 -9.80 0.80 -8.80
CA LEU A 42 -9.12 -0.11 -7.89
C LEU A 42 -9.88 -1.46 -7.78
N ASN A 43 -11.20 -1.42 -7.67
CA ASN A 43 -12.04 -2.62 -7.63
C ASN A 43 -11.92 -3.42 -8.94
N TYR A 44 -12.02 -2.75 -10.10
CA TYR A 44 -11.80 -3.43 -11.39
C TYR A 44 -10.40 -4.03 -11.49
N PHE A 45 -9.37 -3.32 -11.03
CA PHE A 45 -8.01 -3.82 -11.04
C PHE A 45 -7.86 -5.10 -10.21
N VAL A 46 -8.52 -5.18 -9.06
CA VAL A 46 -8.54 -6.37 -8.19
C VAL A 46 -9.36 -7.51 -8.80
N ASP A 47 -10.46 -7.20 -9.47
CA ASP A 47 -11.39 -8.21 -10.01
C ASP A 47 -10.85 -8.98 -11.20
N ILE A 48 -9.97 -8.36 -12.00
CA ILE A 48 -9.34 -9.02 -13.14
C ILE A 48 -8.18 -9.95 -12.75
N LEU A 49 -7.76 -9.96 -11.48
CA LEU A 49 -6.66 -10.81 -11.01
C LEU A 49 -7.16 -12.23 -10.69
N PRO A 50 -6.31 -13.27 -10.88
CA PRO A 50 -6.64 -14.61 -10.42
C PRO A 50 -6.97 -14.64 -8.93
N LYS A 51 -8.07 -15.30 -8.57
CA LYS A 51 -8.54 -15.39 -7.19
C LYS A 51 -7.92 -16.59 -6.45
N PRO A 52 -7.67 -16.50 -5.13
CA PRO A 52 -7.92 -15.34 -4.26
C PRO A 52 -6.86 -14.22 -4.41
N VAL A 53 -7.25 -12.97 -4.16
CA VAL A 53 -6.33 -11.83 -4.11
C VAL A 53 -5.93 -11.55 -2.66
N CYS A 54 -4.63 -11.40 -2.41
CA CYS A 54 -4.09 -11.00 -1.10
C CYS A 54 -3.26 -9.72 -1.23
N LEU A 55 -3.67 -8.66 -0.54
CA LEU A 55 -2.90 -7.43 -0.41
C LEU A 55 -1.72 -7.66 0.55
N VAL A 56 -0.52 -7.30 0.12
CA VAL A 56 0.69 -7.47 0.91
C VAL A 56 1.35 -6.11 1.11
N ALA A 57 1.53 -5.69 2.36
CA ALA A 57 2.19 -4.43 2.72
C ALA A 57 3.09 -4.59 3.95
N HIS A 58 4.10 -3.75 4.08
CA HIS A 58 5.02 -3.77 5.23
C HIS A 58 4.53 -2.85 6.33
N ASN A 59 4.23 -3.39 7.51
CA ASN A 59 3.49 -2.69 8.57
C ASN A 59 2.07 -2.29 8.13
N GLY A 60 1.51 -3.00 7.15
CA GLY A 60 0.22 -2.70 6.53
C GLY A 60 -0.95 -2.70 7.51
N ILE A 61 -0.94 -3.57 8.54
CA ILE A 61 -2.02 -3.63 9.56
C ILE A 61 -2.11 -2.31 10.33
N LYS A 62 -0.99 -1.63 10.54
CA LYS A 62 -0.93 -0.37 11.29
C LYS A 62 -0.93 0.88 10.41
N HIS A 63 -0.83 0.72 9.09
CA HIS A 63 -0.63 1.84 8.19
C HIS A 63 -1.51 1.74 6.94
N ASP A 64 -1.08 0.97 5.94
CA ASP A 64 -1.67 0.98 4.60
C ASP A 64 -3.13 0.49 4.59
N PHE A 65 -3.44 -0.60 5.30
CA PHE A 65 -4.78 -1.18 5.26
C PHE A 65 -5.81 -0.29 5.94
N PRO A 66 -5.63 0.18 7.20
CA PRO A 66 -6.59 1.09 7.82
C PRO A 66 -6.81 2.38 7.01
N LEU A 67 -5.75 2.93 6.41
CA LEU A 67 -5.84 4.14 5.59
C LEU A 67 -6.67 3.89 4.32
N LEU A 68 -6.37 2.81 3.59
CA LEU A 68 -7.11 2.45 2.38
C LEU A 68 -8.58 2.13 2.69
N LEU A 69 -8.85 1.39 3.76
CA LEU A 69 -10.22 1.09 4.21
C LEU A 69 -10.97 2.36 4.63
N ALA A 70 -10.32 3.32 5.30
CA ALA A 70 -10.96 4.56 5.69
C ALA A 70 -11.43 5.37 4.48
N HIS A 71 -10.56 5.56 3.48
CA HIS A 71 -10.90 6.29 2.26
C HIS A 71 -12.01 5.60 1.45
N THR A 72 -11.87 4.29 1.22
CA THR A 72 -12.85 3.52 0.44
C THR A 72 -14.22 3.45 1.13
N LYS A 73 -14.26 3.33 2.47
CA LYS A 73 -15.51 3.36 3.24
C LYS A 73 -16.20 4.72 3.22
N ILE A 74 -15.45 5.82 3.42
CA ILE A 74 -16.00 7.18 3.37
C ILE A 74 -16.64 7.46 2.00
N LEU A 75 -16.04 6.94 0.94
CA LEU A 75 -16.55 7.07 -0.44
C LEU A 75 -17.64 6.05 -0.81
N GLY A 76 -18.06 5.17 0.11
CA GLY A 76 -19.09 4.17 -0.14
C GLY A 76 -18.70 3.10 -1.16
N LYS A 77 -17.39 2.89 -1.36
CA LYS A 77 -16.82 1.99 -2.37
C LYS A 77 -15.75 1.10 -1.74
N PRO A 78 -16.10 0.24 -0.77
CA PRO A 78 -15.14 -0.69 -0.16
C PRO A 78 -14.55 -1.64 -1.23
N LEU A 79 -13.40 -2.22 -0.90
CA LEU A 79 -12.84 -3.35 -1.65
C LEU A 79 -13.78 -4.57 -1.55
N PRO A 80 -13.72 -5.52 -2.51
CA PRO A 80 -14.48 -6.76 -2.45
C PRO A 80 -14.19 -7.57 -1.17
N ASP A 81 -15.21 -8.23 -0.61
CA ASP A 81 -15.12 -8.98 0.65
C ASP A 81 -14.20 -10.21 0.57
N ASP A 82 -13.89 -10.70 -0.63
CA ASP A 82 -12.99 -11.83 -0.89
C ASP A 82 -11.50 -11.43 -0.94
N VAL A 83 -11.19 -10.14 -0.78
CA VAL A 83 -9.82 -9.63 -0.72
C VAL A 83 -9.20 -9.89 0.65
N LEU A 84 -8.11 -10.67 0.65
CA LEU A 84 -7.32 -10.96 1.83
C LEU A 84 -6.23 -9.90 2.05
N CYS A 85 -5.64 -9.86 3.24
CA CYS A 85 -4.48 -9.02 3.53
C CYS A 85 -3.42 -9.75 4.38
N ALA A 86 -2.15 -9.42 4.17
CA ALA A 86 -1.02 -9.94 4.92
C ALA A 86 0.01 -8.83 5.20
N ASP A 87 0.54 -8.82 6.42
CA ASP A 87 1.58 -7.86 6.85
C ASP A 87 2.95 -8.51 6.87
N THR A 88 3.88 -7.97 6.10
CA THR A 88 5.24 -8.54 5.99
C THR A 88 6.10 -8.25 7.21
N LEU A 89 5.80 -7.23 8.03
CA LEU A 89 6.60 -6.91 9.21
C LEU A 89 6.57 -8.05 10.27
N PRO A 90 5.41 -8.53 10.75
CA PRO A 90 5.37 -9.70 11.63
C PRO A 90 5.76 -10.99 10.90
N ALA A 91 5.48 -11.12 9.60
CA ALA A 91 5.85 -12.32 8.84
C ALA A 91 7.38 -12.50 8.80
N PHE A 92 8.13 -11.45 8.48
CA PHE A 92 9.59 -11.49 8.44
C PHE A 92 10.21 -11.70 9.82
N LYS A 93 9.64 -11.12 10.89
CA LYS A 93 10.07 -11.40 12.27
C LYS A 93 9.94 -12.88 12.60
N LYS A 94 8.79 -13.49 12.28
CA LYS A 94 8.53 -14.90 12.51
C LYS A 94 9.43 -15.81 11.67
N LEU A 95 9.67 -15.48 10.40
CA LEU A 95 10.60 -16.24 9.55
C LEU A 95 12.02 -16.23 10.11
N ARG A 96 12.46 -15.08 10.66
CA ARG A 96 13.77 -14.95 11.31
C ARG A 96 13.87 -15.71 12.63
N GLU A 97 12.80 -15.79 13.40
CA GLU A 97 12.75 -16.55 14.66
C GLU A 97 12.73 -18.07 14.41
N ASN A 98 12.09 -18.50 13.31
CA ASN A 98 12.02 -19.89 12.91
C ASN A 98 13.23 -20.35 12.09
N SER A 99 14.15 -19.45 11.76
CA SER A 99 15.34 -19.78 11.00
C SER A 99 16.49 -20.20 11.91
N ASP A 100 16.71 -21.51 12.02
CA ASP A 100 18.05 -22.14 12.23
C ASP A 100 18.93 -22.02 10.95
N TYR A 101 18.58 -21.11 10.03
CA TYR A 101 19.30 -20.92 8.78
C TYR A 101 20.53 -20.05 9.01
N SER A 102 21.71 -20.67 8.88
CA SER A 102 22.95 -19.93 8.62
C SER A 102 22.79 -19.23 7.27
N TRP A 103 22.70 -17.89 7.27
CA TRP A 103 22.90 -17.13 6.05
C TRP A 103 24.32 -17.41 5.55
N GLN A 104 24.48 -18.31 4.58
CA GLN A 104 25.72 -18.36 3.82
C GLN A 104 25.73 -17.12 2.94
N THR A 105 26.32 -16.05 3.46
CA THR A 105 26.73 -14.90 2.65
C THR A 105 27.64 -15.45 1.56
N HIS A 106 27.10 -15.61 0.36
CA HIS A 106 27.95 -15.70 -0.82
C HIS A 106 28.62 -14.34 -0.90
N GLY A 107 29.96 -14.34 -0.77
CA GLY A 107 30.77 -13.16 -0.52
C GLY A 107 30.43 -11.99 -1.44
N ASP A 108 30.68 -10.80 -0.92
CA ASP A 108 30.49 -9.52 -1.61
C ASP A 108 30.89 -9.64 -3.08
N ILE A 109 29.94 -9.37 -3.98
CA ILE A 109 30.24 -9.14 -5.39
C ILE A 109 30.92 -7.77 -5.41
N THR A 110 32.26 -7.80 -5.36
CA THR A 110 33.15 -6.65 -5.56
C THR A 110 32.88 -5.98 -6.88
#